data_AF-A0A2D0JVD6-F1
#
_entry.id   AF-A0A2D0JVD6-F1
#
_cell.length_a   1.000
_cell.length_b   1.000
_cell.length_c   1.000
_cell.angle_alpha   90.00
_cell.angle_beta   90.00
_cell.angle_gamma   90.00
#
_symmetry.space_group_name_H-M   'P 1'
#
loop_
_entity.id
_entity.type
_entity.pdbx_description
1 polymer ?
#
loop_
_entity_poly.entity_id
_entity_poly.type
_entity_poly.pdbx_seq_one_letter_code
_entity_poly.pdbx_strand_id
1 'polypeptide(L)'
;MKCPNTTEVFIDLALNGINAMKKEYVAQVQYSMWITGKDVWHFANYDPRMPGGKEIVHMPVYRDENVMKEFDEQIPEFIERMDKGLNKLGVEFGNQWRVNNG
;
A
#
# COMPACT_ATOMS: atom_id res chain seq x y z
N MET A 1 -3.66 -5.55 6.94
CA MET A 1 -4.59 -6.68 6.92
C MET A 1 -5.23 -6.79 5.54
N LYS A 2 -5.25 -7.98 4.93
CA LYS A 2 -6.01 -8.28 3.71
C LYS A 2 -6.84 -9.56 3.91
N CYS A 3 -7.93 -9.70 3.17
CA CYS A 3 -8.74 -10.91 3.10
C CYS A 3 -8.87 -11.31 1.62
N PRO A 4 -7.97 -12.14 1.07
CA PRO A 4 -7.94 -12.42 -0.36
C PRO A 4 -9.17 -13.22 -0.83
N ASN A 5 -9.67 -12.89 -2.02
CA ASN A 5 -10.84 -13.57 -2.60
C ASN A 5 -10.58 -15.04 -2.96
N THR A 6 -9.33 -15.45 -3.16
CA THR A 6 -8.96 -16.84 -3.42
C THR A 6 -8.04 -17.37 -2.32
N THR A 7 -8.32 -18.59 -1.85
CA THR A 7 -7.52 -19.26 -0.82
C THR A 7 -6.10 -19.56 -1.28
N GLU A 8 -5.88 -19.71 -2.59
CA GLU A 8 -4.55 -19.85 -3.18
C GLU A 8 -3.61 -18.71 -2.79
N VAL A 9 -4.08 -17.46 -2.85
CA VAL A 9 -3.28 -16.27 -2.48
C VAL A 9 -2.93 -16.28 -0.98
N PHE A 10 -3.87 -16.73 -0.15
CA PHE A 10 -3.61 -16.90 1.29
C PHE A 10 -2.54 -17.98 1.53
N ILE A 11 -2.70 -19.15 0.90
CA ILE A 11 -1.79 -20.28 1.06
C ILE A 11 -0.38 -19.93 0.57
N ASP A 12 -0.26 -19.27 -0.57
CA ASP A 12 1.04 -18.87 -1.12
C ASP A 12 1.80 -17.96 -0.13
N LEU A 13 1.12 -16.95 0.41
CA LEU A 13 1.69 -16.10 1.46
C LEU A 13 2.01 -16.88 2.74
N ALA A 14 1.15 -17.84 3.13
CA ALA A 14 1.37 -18.65 4.33
C ALA A 14 2.59 -19.56 4.24
N LEU A 15 2.90 -20.08 3.04
CA LEU A 15 4.02 -20.97 2.79
C LEU A 15 5.32 -20.20 2.49
N ASN A 16 5.23 -19.13 1.71
CA ASN A 16 6.39 -18.46 1.13
C ASN A 16 6.68 -17.08 1.77
N GLY A 17 5.83 -16.64 2.70
CA GLY A 17 6.02 -15.39 3.45
C GLY A 17 6.08 -14.17 2.53
N ILE A 18 6.96 -13.21 2.88
CA ILE A 18 7.11 -11.95 2.15
C ILE A 18 7.50 -12.14 0.68
N ASN A 19 8.13 -13.26 0.31
CA ASN A 19 8.54 -13.53 -1.07
C ASN A 19 7.35 -13.82 -1.99
N ALA A 20 6.23 -14.32 -1.45
CA ALA A 20 4.97 -14.46 -2.17
C ALA A 20 4.15 -13.17 -2.20
N MET A 21 4.60 -12.12 -1.51
CA MET A 21 3.91 -10.85 -1.53
C MET A 21 4.05 -10.18 -2.90
N LYS A 22 2.92 -9.81 -3.50
CA LYS A 22 2.90 -8.98 -4.72
C LYS A 22 3.73 -7.72 -4.48
N LYS A 23 4.54 -7.32 -5.47
CA LYS A 23 5.39 -6.11 -5.39
C LYS A 23 4.58 -4.86 -5.02
N GLU A 24 3.35 -4.75 -5.53
CA GLU A 24 2.41 -3.67 -5.19
C GLU A 24 2.08 -3.59 -3.70
N TYR A 25 1.98 -4.74 -3.00
CA TYR A 25 1.73 -4.78 -1.56
C TYR A 25 2.98 -4.43 -0.76
N VAL A 26 4.16 -4.81 -1.24
CA VAL A 26 5.44 -4.35 -0.66
C VAL A 26 5.51 -2.83 -0.77
N ALA A 27 5.27 -2.26 -1.96
CA ALA A 27 5.24 -0.81 -2.17
C ALA A 27 4.19 -0.14 -1.27
N GLN A 28 2.98 -0.69 -1.14
CA GLN A 28 1.93 -0.16 -0.25
C GLN A 28 2.39 -0.10 1.21
N VAL A 29 3.04 -1.16 1.69
CA VAL A 29 3.52 -1.26 3.07
C VAL A 29 4.69 -0.32 3.32
N GLN A 30 5.65 -0.27 2.40
CA GLN A 30 6.77 0.69 2.46
C GLN A 30 6.26 2.13 2.44
N TYR A 31 5.29 2.46 1.58
CA TYR A 31 4.69 3.80 1.53
C TYR A 31 3.99 4.18 2.84
N SER A 32 3.33 3.22 3.49
CA SER A 32 2.71 3.44 4.81
C SER A 32 3.77 3.77 5.88
N MET A 33 4.92 3.10 5.84
CA MET A 33 6.06 3.38 6.71
C MET A 33 6.72 4.73 6.38
N TRP A 34 6.80 5.10 5.10
CA TRP A 34 7.28 6.41 4.64
C TRP A 34 6.45 7.56 5.25
N ILE A 35 5.12 7.49 5.12
CA ILE A 35 4.20 8.50 5.68
C ILE A 35 4.27 8.59 7.21
N THR A 36 4.38 7.44 7.89
CA THR A 36 4.23 7.37 9.36
C THR A 36 5.55 7.43 10.13
N GLY A 37 6.70 7.34 9.45
CA GLY A 37 8.01 7.25 10.08
C GLY A 37 8.24 5.98 10.91
N LYS A 38 7.51 4.90 10.61
CA LYS A 38 7.66 3.60 11.31
C LYS A 38 8.72 2.73 10.64
N ASP A 39 9.42 1.93 11.45
CA ASP A 39 10.47 1.02 10.97
C ASP A 39 9.96 -0.38 10.61
N VAL A 40 8.78 -0.75 11.13
CA VAL A 40 8.20 -2.09 10.96
C VAL A 40 6.71 -1.97 10.70
N TRP A 41 6.23 -2.80 9.78
CA TRP A 41 4.81 -2.97 9.49
C TRP A 41 4.41 -4.44 9.52
N HIS A 42 3.37 -4.78 10.27
CA HIS A 42 2.84 -6.14 10.26
C HIS A 42 1.87 -6.33 9.09
N PHE A 43 2.29 -7.12 8.11
CA PHE A 43 1.41 -7.55 7.03
C PHE A 43 0.73 -8.86 7.44
N ALA A 44 -0.57 -8.94 7.21
CA ALA A 44 -1.38 -10.08 7.57
C ALA A 44 -2.37 -10.41 6.46
N ASN A 45 -2.66 -11.70 6.27
CA ASN A 45 -3.79 -12.20 5.50
C ASN A 45 -4.69 -13.03 6.40
N TYR A 46 -5.99 -12.92 6.17
CA TYR A 46 -7.02 -13.71 6.83
C TYR A 46 -7.86 -14.39 5.77
N ASP A 47 -8.07 -15.70 5.89
CA ASP A 47 -9.00 -16.45 5.06
C ASP A 47 -9.94 -17.28 5.96
N PRO A 48 -11.22 -16.91 6.10
CA PRO A 48 -12.18 -17.63 6.95
C PRO A 48 -12.51 -19.03 6.43
N ARG A 49 -12.12 -19.37 5.19
CA ARG A 49 -12.33 -20.71 4.60
C ARG A 49 -11.24 -21.70 5.03
N MET A 50 -10.11 -21.22 5.56
CA MET A 50 -9.03 -22.08 6.03
C MET A 50 -9.42 -22.74 7.35
N PRO A 51 -9.35 -24.07 7.47
CA PRO A 51 -9.78 -24.76 8.68
C PRO A 51 -8.67 -24.86 9.73
N GLY A 52 -9.07 -25.19 10.96
CA GLY A 52 -8.17 -25.71 11.99
C GLY A 52 -7.31 -24.65 12.68
N GLY A 53 -7.82 -23.44 12.86
CA GLY A 53 -7.10 -22.38 13.58
C GLY A 53 -5.98 -21.72 12.75
N LYS A 54 -5.99 -21.92 11.43
CA LYS A 54 -5.01 -21.39 10.48
C LYS A 54 -5.60 -20.34 9.55
N GLU A 55 -6.65 -19.67 10.01
CA GLU A 55 -7.37 -18.63 9.26
C GLU A 55 -6.52 -17.37 9.09
N ILE A 56 -5.44 -17.19 9.88
CA ILE A 56 -4.59 -16.00 9.84
C ILE A 56 -3.12 -16.35 9.66
N VAL A 57 -2.46 -15.61 8.78
CA VAL A 57 -0.99 -15.53 8.70
C VAL A 57 -0.58 -14.07 8.81
N HIS A 58 0.50 -13.80 9.55
CA HIS A 58 1.11 -12.48 9.58
C HIS A 58 2.64 -12.56 9.65
N MET A 59 3.29 -11.51 9.16
CA MET A 59 4.74 -11.38 9.16
C MET A 59 5.16 -9.91 9.28
N PRO A 60 6.30 -9.62 9.92
CA PRO A 60 6.87 -8.29 9.90
C PRO A 60 7.45 -7.98 8.51
N VAL A 61 7.22 -6.77 8.04
CA VAL A 61 7.91 -6.15 6.91
C VAL A 61 8.74 -5.00 7.48
N TYR A 62 10.03 -5.01 7.18
CA TYR A 62 10.95 -3.97 7.64
C TYR A 62 11.03 -2.85 6.62
N ARG A 63 11.18 -1.63 7.12
CA ARG A 63 11.44 -0.44 6.34
C ARG A 63 12.68 -0.61 5.47
N ASP A 64 12.55 -0.31 4.19
CA ASP A 64 13.65 -0.34 3.22
C ASP A 64 14.04 1.11 2.86
N GLU A 65 15.18 1.56 3.37
CA GLU A 65 15.69 2.92 3.17
C GLU A 65 15.95 3.27 1.70
N ASN A 66 16.17 2.30 0.82
CA ASN A 66 16.30 2.58 -0.61
C ASN A 66 14.95 2.97 -1.21
N VAL A 67 13.88 2.25 -0.82
CA VAL A 67 12.52 2.57 -1.25
C VAL A 67 12.07 3.92 -0.68
N MET A 68 12.51 4.29 0.53
CA MET A 68 12.21 5.60 1.10
C MET A 68 12.81 6.74 0.27
N LYS A 69 14.07 6.60 -0.16
CA LYS A 69 14.73 7.57 -1.04
C LYS A 69 14.02 7.68 -2.38
N GLU A 70 13.60 6.55 -2.95
CA GLU A 70 12.80 6.55 -4.17
C GLU A 70 11.49 7.33 -3.99
N PHE A 71 10.81 7.19 -2.85
CA PHE A 71 9.60 7.97 -2.55
C PHE A 71 9.90 9.46 -2.34
N ASP A 72 10.96 9.80 -1.63
CA ASP A 72 11.39 11.19 -1.40
C ASP A 72 11.63 11.94 -2.71
N GLU A 73 12.11 11.23 -3.75
CA GLU A 73 12.37 11.81 -5.07
C GLU A 73 11.14 11.78 -6.00
N GLN A 74 10.52 10.61 -6.16
CA GLN A 74 9.50 10.39 -7.19
C GLN A 74 8.14 10.95 -6.82
N ILE A 75 7.76 10.95 -5.53
CA ILE A 75 6.43 11.40 -5.11
C ILE A 75 6.27 12.92 -5.29
N PRO A 76 7.23 13.79 -4.90
CA PRO A 76 7.13 15.22 -5.20
C PRO A 76 7.07 15.53 -6.70
N GLU A 77 7.88 14.86 -7.51
CA GLU A 77 7.85 15.02 -8.98
C GLU A 77 6.47 14.64 -9.54
N PHE A 78 5.91 13.53 -9.06
CA PHE A 78 4.59 13.08 -9.46
C PHE A 78 3.49 14.08 -9.09
N ILE A 79 3.52 14.64 -7.88
CA ILE A 79 2.58 15.67 -7.42
C ILE A 79 2.68 16.92 -8.30
N GLU A 80 3.89 17.41 -8.59
CA GLU A 80 4.08 18.58 -9.46
C GLU A 80 3.50 18.35 -10.87
N ARG A 81 3.69 17.14 -11.41
CA ARG A 81 3.13 16.75 -12.71
C ARG A 81 1.60 16.67 -12.68
N MET A 82 1.02 16.18 -11.58
CA MET A 82 -0.43 16.18 -11.38
C MET A 82 -0.97 17.61 -11.35
N ASP A 83 -0.38 18.51 -10.57
CA ASP A 83 -0.82 19.91 -10.48
C ASP A 83 -0.73 20.61 -11.84
N LYS A 84 0.36 20.42 -12.59
CA LYS A 84 0.48 20.92 -13.97
C LYS A 84 -0.62 20.37 -14.89
N GLY A 85 -1.00 19.10 -14.72
CA GLY A 85 -2.08 18.46 -15.46
C GLY A 85 -3.44 19.05 -15.13
N LEU A 86 -3.74 19.22 -13.85
CA LEU A 86 -4.99 19.81 -13.36
C LEU A 86 -5.13 21.28 -13.80
N ASN A 87 -4.06 22.06 -13.70
CA ASN A 87 -4.04 23.46 -14.10
C ASN A 87 -4.35 23.66 -15.60
N LYS A 88 -3.93 22.72 -16.46
CA LYS A 88 -4.29 22.75 -17.90
C LYS A 88 -5.78 22.61 -18.14
N LEU A 89 -6.51 22.00 -17.20
CA LEU A 89 -7.95 21.83 -17.25
C LEU A 89 -8.70 22.92 -16.46
N GLY A 90 -7.98 23.89 -15.88
CA GLY A 90 -8.57 24.90 -14.99
C GLY A 90 -9.10 24.31 -13.68
N VAL A 91 -8.58 23.16 -13.26
CA VAL A 91 -8.91 22.49 -12.01
C VAL A 91 -7.71 22.57 -11.07
N GLU A 92 -7.95 22.68 -9.78
CA GLU A 92 -6.94 22.63 -8.73
C GLU A 92 -7.19 21.44 -7.80
N PHE A 93 -6.11 20.85 -7.27
CA PHE A 93 -6.24 19.86 -6.21
C PHE A 93 -6.97 20.48 -5.01
N GLY A 94 -7.99 19.79 -4.51
CA GLY A 94 -8.87 20.24 -3.45
C GLY A 94 -10.24 20.72 -3.95
N ASN A 95 -10.42 20.95 -5.26
CA ASN A 95 -11.74 21.21 -5.82
C ASN A 95 -12.73 20.05 -5.56
N GLN A 96 -12.26 18.80 -5.50
CA GLN A 96 -13.08 17.62 -5.20
C GLN A 96 -13.74 17.63 -3.82
N TRP A 97 -13.26 18.46 -2.89
CA TRP A 97 -13.83 18.61 -1.55
C TRP A 97 -14.75 19.83 -1.42
N ARG A 98 -14.78 20.71 -2.42
CA ARG A 98 -15.66 21.87 -2.42
C ARG A 98 -17.05 21.38 -2.85
N VAL A 99 -18.03 21.58 -1.99
CA VAL A 99 -19.44 21.39 -2.36
C VAL A 99 -19.79 22.52 -3.31
N ASN A 100 -20.34 22.20 -4.49
CA ASN A 100 -20.96 23.21 -5.35
C ASN A 100 -22.17 23.77 -4.58
N ASN A 101 -21.97 24.89 -3.89
CA ASN A 101 -23.06 25.69 -3.37
C ASN A 101 -23.68 26.40 -4.57
N GLY A 102 -24.57 25.69 -5.27
CA GLY A 102 -25.55 26.30 -6.18
C GLY A 102 -26.53 27.16 -5.41
#